data_AF-A0A1Q3VB78-F1
#
_entry.id   AF-A0A1Q3VB78-F1
#
_cell.length_a   1.000
_cell.length_b   1.000
_cell.length_c   1.000
_cell.angle_alpha   90.00
_cell.angle_beta   90.00
_cell.angle_gamma   90.00
#
_symmetry.space_group_name_H-M   'P 1'
#
loop_
_entity.id
_entity.type
_entity.pdbx_description
1 polymer ?
#
loop_
_entity_poly.entity_id
_entity_poly.type
_entity_poly.pdbx_seq_one_letter_code
_entity_poly.pdbx_strand_id
1 'polypeptide(L)'
;MNGVSVDSVSRTMQVLLERAARPVVYHDPASGARLELDARTAGAPEGFLPAFVVAGEAVWREAAGKGFALDIVGDSSALLGYRLRRIGAGTFASVMLASMEAMHQVMRPEAIVVSDFNRLWSSAVAGLRHEEANPITNQGMRP
;
A
#
# COMPACT_ATOMS: atom_id res chain seq x y z
N MET A 1 -8.09 7.01 -20.15
CA MET A 1 -6.71 6.71 -19.71
C MET A 1 -6.73 5.33 -19.06
N ASN A 2 -5.94 4.39 -19.55
CA ASN A 2 -5.86 3.04 -18.96
C ASN A 2 -4.97 3.11 -17.70
N GLY A 3 -5.51 2.70 -16.55
CA GLY A 3 -4.78 2.64 -15.29
C GLY A 3 -3.65 1.60 -15.30
N VAL A 4 -2.85 1.57 -14.23
CA VAL A 4 -1.79 0.56 -14.07
C VAL A 4 -2.43 -0.77 -13.65
N SER A 5 -1.99 -1.87 -14.28
CA SER A 5 -2.47 -3.22 -13.95
C SER A 5 -2.02 -3.64 -12.54
N VAL A 6 -2.98 -3.89 -11.66
CA VAL A 6 -2.74 -4.42 -10.31
C VAL A 6 -2.07 -5.79 -10.38
N ASP A 7 -2.46 -6.65 -11.33
CA ASP A 7 -1.86 -7.99 -11.49
C ASP A 7 -0.40 -7.93 -11.90
N SER A 8 -0.03 -6.96 -12.75
CA SER A 8 1.38 -6.75 -13.11
C SER A 8 2.18 -6.24 -11.92
N VAL A 9 1.64 -5.28 -11.17
CA VAL A 9 2.28 -4.75 -9.95
C VAL A 9 2.44 -5.84 -8.89
N SER A 10 1.40 -6.66 -8.67
CA SER A 10 1.43 -7.80 -7.75
C SER A 10 2.52 -8.79 -8.14
N ARG A 11 2.52 -9.29 -9.38
CA ARG A 11 3.52 -10.26 -9.84
C ARG A 11 4.95 -9.72 -9.74
N THR A 12 5.17 -8.46 -10.11
CA THR A 12 6.50 -7.85 -10.00
C THR A 12 6.90 -7.66 -8.53
N MET A 13 5.99 -7.27 -7.66
CA MET A 13 6.27 -7.17 -6.23
C MET A 13 6.65 -8.53 -5.63
N GLN A 14 5.92 -9.60 -5.99
CA GLN A 14 6.26 -10.97 -5.57
C GLN A 14 7.69 -11.34 -5.98
N VAL A 15 8.05 -11.11 -7.25
CA VAL A 15 9.42 -11.38 -7.75
C VAL A 15 10.47 -10.53 -7.03
N LEU A 16 10.18 -9.28 -6.71
CA LEU A 16 11.10 -8.42 -5.96
C LEU A 16 11.34 -8.96 -4.54
N LEU A 17 10.27 -9.37 -3.86
CA LEU A 17 10.37 -9.95 -2.51
C LEU A 17 11.12 -11.27 -2.50
N GLU A 18 10.90 -12.15 -3.50
CA GLU A 18 11.67 -13.40 -3.66
C GLU A 18 13.17 -13.14 -3.84
N ARG A 19 13.52 -12.07 -4.55
CA ARG A 19 14.93 -11.71 -4.85
C ARG A 19 15.62 -10.92 -3.75
N ALA A 20 14.88 -10.36 -2.79
CA ALA A 20 15.43 -9.49 -1.76
C ALA A 20 16.39 -10.21 -0.77
N ALA A 21 16.50 -11.55 -0.83
CA ALA A 21 17.32 -12.40 0.04
C ALA A 21 17.07 -12.16 1.54
N ARG A 22 15.88 -11.64 1.89
CA ARG A 22 15.44 -11.32 3.25
C ARG A 22 14.03 -11.85 3.46
N PRO A 23 13.72 -12.42 4.63
CA PRO A 23 12.37 -12.87 4.93
C PRO A 23 11.42 -11.67 5.03
N VAL A 24 10.18 -11.87 4.54
CA VAL A 24 9.08 -10.94 4.78
C VAL A 24 8.40 -11.34 6.07
N VAL A 25 8.27 -10.40 7.00
CA VAL A 25 7.85 -10.69 8.36
C VAL A 25 6.73 -9.76 8.77
N TYR A 26 5.63 -10.34 9.23
CA TYR A 26 4.58 -9.62 9.92
C TYR A 26 4.72 -9.82 11.44
N HIS A 27 4.75 -8.71 12.18
CA HIS A 27 4.58 -8.75 13.63
C HIS A 27 3.13 -8.43 13.96
N ASP A 28 2.44 -9.40 14.54
CA ASP A 28 1.10 -9.21 15.06
C ASP A 28 1.18 -8.40 16.37
N PRO A 29 0.65 -7.16 16.41
CA PRO A 29 0.68 -6.35 17.62
C PRO A 29 -0.23 -6.89 18.74
N ALA A 30 -1.24 -7.70 18.41
CA ALA A 30 -2.18 -8.22 19.41
C ALA A 30 -1.59 -9.41 20.17
N SER A 31 -0.97 -10.35 19.47
CA SER A 31 -0.37 -11.55 20.07
C SER A 31 1.13 -11.42 20.34
N GLY A 32 1.81 -10.45 19.74
CA GLY A 32 3.27 -10.35 19.70
C GLY A 32 3.93 -11.40 18.78
N ALA A 33 3.13 -12.22 18.07
CA ALA A 33 3.65 -13.26 17.21
C ALA A 33 4.39 -12.69 16.00
N ARG A 34 5.44 -13.41 15.58
CA ARG A 34 6.19 -13.13 14.37
C ARG A 34 5.81 -14.18 13.33
N LEU A 35 5.23 -13.74 12.22
CA LEU A 35 4.81 -14.57 11.11
C LEU A 35 5.70 -14.29 9.91
N GLU A 36 6.39 -15.32 9.42
CA GLU A 36 7.07 -15.23 8.13
C GLU A 36 6.05 -15.46 7.01
N LEU A 37 6.05 -14.56 6.04
CA LEU A 37 5.17 -14.60 4.89
C LEU A 37 5.99 -14.98 3.67
N ASP A 38 5.45 -15.90 2.87
CA ASP A 38 6.00 -16.11 1.54
C ASP A 38 5.73 -14.89 0.64
N ALA A 39 6.57 -14.70 -0.37
CA ALA A 39 6.51 -13.55 -1.26
C ALA A 39 5.18 -13.46 -2.03
N ARG A 40 4.55 -14.60 -2.36
CA ARG A 40 3.27 -14.63 -3.06
C ARG A 40 2.17 -14.05 -2.17
N THR A 41 2.10 -14.50 -0.93
CA THR A 41 1.16 -14.01 0.08
C THR A 41 1.39 -12.52 0.37
N ALA A 42 2.65 -12.11 0.56
CA ALA A 42 2.97 -10.71 0.82
C ALA A 42 2.64 -9.78 -0.35
N GLY A 43 2.94 -10.18 -1.59
CA GLY A 43 2.72 -9.38 -2.80
C GLY A 43 1.31 -9.50 -3.42
N ALA A 44 0.41 -10.30 -2.84
CA ALA A 44 -0.96 -10.44 -3.34
C ALA A 44 -1.80 -9.17 -3.13
N PRO A 45 -2.79 -8.85 -4.00
CA PRO A 45 -3.68 -7.71 -3.85
C PRO A 45 -4.46 -7.67 -2.52
N GLU A 46 -4.77 -8.84 -1.97
CA GLU A 46 -5.39 -9.11 -0.68
C GLU A 46 -4.37 -9.34 0.46
N GLY A 47 -3.07 -9.28 0.13
CA GLY A 47 -1.97 -9.40 1.05
C GLY A 47 -1.46 -8.05 1.56
N PHE A 48 -0.14 -7.83 1.50
CA PHE A 48 0.49 -6.56 1.87
C PHE A 48 0.70 -5.61 0.68
N LEU A 49 0.30 -6.00 -0.53
CA LEU A 49 0.40 -5.13 -1.70
C LEU A 49 -0.25 -3.74 -1.52
N PRO A 50 -1.44 -3.60 -0.91
CA PRO A 50 -2.01 -2.28 -0.65
C PRO A 50 -1.07 -1.40 0.18
N ALA A 51 -0.44 -1.97 1.20
CA ALA A 51 0.47 -1.24 2.09
C ALA A 51 1.75 -0.80 1.37
N PHE A 52 2.35 -1.67 0.53
CA PHE A 52 3.51 -1.31 -0.28
C PHE A 52 3.21 -0.17 -1.25
N VAL A 53 2.09 -0.26 -1.97
CA VAL A 53 1.72 0.73 -3.00
C VAL A 53 1.30 2.06 -2.38
N VAL A 54 0.67 2.06 -1.21
CA VAL A 54 0.30 3.29 -0.48
C VAL A 54 1.53 4.00 0.05
N ALA A 55 2.48 3.27 0.62
CA ALA A 55 3.75 3.86 1.05
C ALA A 55 4.53 4.40 -0.16
N GLY A 56 4.51 3.68 -1.29
CA GLY A 56 5.04 4.19 -2.56
C GLY A 56 4.30 5.44 -3.05
N GLU A 57 2.97 5.52 -2.90
CA GLU A 57 2.22 6.73 -3.25
C GLU A 57 2.68 7.93 -2.41
N ALA A 58 2.95 7.75 -1.11
CA ALA A 58 3.45 8.84 -0.27
C ALA A 58 4.79 9.39 -0.80
N VAL A 59 5.75 8.50 -1.09
CA VAL A 59 7.03 8.87 -1.72
C VAL A 59 6.83 9.58 -3.06
N TRP A 60 5.93 9.05 -3.90
CA TRP A 60 5.65 9.66 -5.21
C TRP A 60 4.96 11.02 -5.11
N ARG A 61 4.05 11.19 -4.15
CA ARG A 61 3.32 12.45 -3.94
C ARG A 61 4.26 13.55 -3.51
N GLU A 62 5.26 13.24 -2.68
CA GLU A 62 6.32 14.19 -2.31
C GLU A 62 7.15 14.62 -3.52
N ALA A 63 7.49 13.69 -4.42
CA ALA A 63 8.32 13.99 -5.60
C ALA A 63 7.56 14.65 -6.76
N ALA A 64 6.31 14.27 -7.01
CA ALA A 64 5.55 14.62 -8.20
C ALA A 64 4.31 15.50 -7.93
N GLY A 65 4.02 15.80 -6.67
CA GLY A 65 2.89 16.63 -6.23
C GLY A 65 1.50 15.99 -6.38
N LYS A 66 1.41 14.74 -6.84
CA LYS A 66 0.16 13.99 -7.02
C LYS A 66 0.35 12.49 -6.78
N GLY A 67 -0.71 11.81 -6.33
CA GLY A 67 -0.72 10.36 -6.10
C GLY A 67 -1.01 9.52 -7.35
N PHE A 68 -1.14 8.20 -7.13
CA PHE A 68 -1.48 7.20 -8.14
C PHE A 68 -2.99 6.96 -8.28
N ALA A 69 -3.82 7.71 -7.55
CA ALA A 69 -5.28 7.55 -7.54
C ALA A 69 -5.69 6.10 -7.24
N LEU A 70 -5.15 5.59 -6.13
CA LEU A 70 -5.41 4.24 -5.63
C LEU A 70 -6.87 4.07 -5.25
N ASP A 71 -7.40 2.90 -5.54
CA ASP A 71 -8.75 2.46 -5.17
C ASP A 71 -8.62 1.21 -4.33
N ILE A 72 -8.81 1.37 -3.03
CA ILE A 72 -8.64 0.33 -2.02
C ILE A 72 -9.98 0.12 -1.35
N VAL A 73 -10.43 -1.13 -1.31
CA VAL A 73 -11.76 -1.49 -0.83
C VAL A 73 -11.64 -2.44 0.36
N GLY A 74 -12.59 -2.35 1.29
CA GLY A 74 -12.70 -3.28 2.41
C GLY A 74 -12.94 -4.70 1.90
N ASP A 75 -12.22 -5.66 2.49
CA ASP A 75 -12.34 -7.08 2.22
C ASP A 75 -11.99 -7.87 3.48
N SER A 76 -13.01 -8.45 4.13
CA SER A 76 -12.83 -9.20 5.37
C SER A 76 -12.03 -10.50 5.22
N SER A 77 -11.79 -10.94 3.98
CA SER A 77 -10.94 -12.10 3.68
C SER A 77 -9.47 -11.72 3.41
N ALA A 78 -9.17 -10.43 3.24
CA ALA A 78 -7.82 -9.94 3.02
C ALA A 78 -7.02 -9.83 4.32
N LEU A 79 -5.69 -10.00 4.25
CA LEU A 79 -4.79 -10.00 5.42
C LEU A 79 -4.88 -8.70 6.24
N LEU A 80 -5.09 -7.57 5.57
CA LEU A 80 -5.22 -6.25 6.20
C LEU A 80 -6.67 -5.79 6.37
N GLY A 81 -7.65 -6.63 5.99
CA GLY A 81 -9.06 -6.23 5.90
C GLY A 81 -9.38 -5.35 4.69
N TYR A 82 -8.42 -5.17 3.76
CA TYR A 82 -8.55 -4.38 2.54
C TYR A 82 -7.79 -5.01 1.38
N ARG A 83 -8.24 -4.74 0.15
CA ARG A 83 -7.53 -5.12 -1.07
C ARG A 83 -7.38 -3.96 -2.05
N LEU A 84 -6.30 -3.98 -2.82
CA LEU A 84 -6.07 -3.02 -3.90
C LEU A 84 -6.91 -3.42 -5.13
N ARG A 85 -7.88 -2.59 -5.50
CA ARG A 85 -8.77 -2.84 -6.65
C ARG A 85 -8.25 -2.18 -7.94
N ARG A 86 -7.69 -0.97 -7.85
CA ARG A 86 -7.25 -0.22 -9.04
C ARG A 86 -6.13 0.77 -8.70
N ILE A 87 -5.28 1.02 -9.70
CA ILE A 87 -4.30 2.11 -9.71
C ILE A 87 -4.65 3.04 -10.87
N GLY A 88 -5.13 4.24 -10.56
CA GLY A 88 -5.76 5.12 -11.54
C GLY A 88 -4.86 6.07 -12.31
N ALA A 89 -3.64 6.30 -11.85
CA ALA A 89 -2.71 7.27 -12.40
C ALA A 89 -1.25 6.81 -12.28
N GLY A 90 -0.37 7.48 -13.04
CA GLY A 90 1.05 7.15 -13.11
C GLY A 90 1.36 6.09 -14.16
N THR A 91 2.62 5.66 -14.18
CA THR A 91 3.10 4.55 -15.00
C THR A 91 3.42 3.35 -14.12
N PHE A 92 3.47 2.16 -14.71
CA PHE A 92 3.95 0.97 -14.00
C PHE A 92 5.32 1.21 -13.34
N ALA A 93 6.25 1.85 -14.06
CA ALA A 93 7.58 2.15 -13.54
C ALA A 93 7.54 3.10 -12.34
N SER A 94 6.72 4.18 -12.39
CA SER A 94 6.62 5.10 -11.25
C SER A 94 6.05 4.41 -10.00
N VAL A 95 5.04 3.55 -10.17
CA VAL A 95 4.46 2.79 -9.06
C VAL A 95 5.49 1.85 -8.44
N MET A 96 6.19 1.07 -9.27
CA MET A 96 7.18 0.11 -8.78
C MET A 96 8.37 0.80 -8.11
N LEU A 97 8.95 1.83 -8.74
CA LEU A 97 10.10 2.54 -8.19
C LEU A 97 9.78 3.23 -6.87
N ALA A 98 8.62 3.91 -6.79
CA ALA A 98 8.22 4.56 -5.55
C ALA A 98 7.93 3.54 -4.43
N SER A 99 7.31 2.40 -4.76
CA SER A 99 7.10 1.31 -3.81
C SER A 99 8.42 0.69 -3.34
N MET A 100 9.38 0.53 -4.24
CA MET A 100 10.73 0.03 -3.91
C MET A 100 11.49 1.00 -2.99
N GLU A 101 11.41 2.29 -3.25
CA GLU A 101 11.99 3.32 -2.38
C GLU A 101 11.34 3.30 -0.99
N ALA A 102 10.01 3.24 -0.92
CA ALA A 102 9.30 3.13 0.35
C ALA A 102 9.69 1.87 1.14
N MET A 103 9.88 0.72 0.47
CA MET A 103 10.44 -0.48 1.08
C MET A 103 11.85 -0.28 1.59
N HIS A 104 12.72 0.31 0.78
CA HIS A 104 14.11 0.56 1.16
C HIS A 104 14.21 1.42 2.44
N GLN A 105 13.31 2.38 2.63
CA GLN A 105 13.27 3.23 3.83
C GLN A 105 12.89 2.51 5.12
N VAL A 106 12.13 1.41 5.05
CA VAL A 106 11.68 0.65 6.24
C VAL A 106 12.32 -0.73 6.36
N MET A 107 13.11 -1.13 5.38
CA MET A 107 13.85 -2.39 5.39
C MET A 107 14.89 -2.42 6.51
N ARG A 108 14.89 -3.50 7.29
CA ARG A 108 15.92 -3.78 8.29
C ARG A 108 16.96 -4.74 7.71
N PRO A 109 18.23 -4.72 8.19
CA PRO A 109 19.29 -5.60 7.68
C PRO A 109 18.88 -7.08 7.59
N GLU A 110 18.09 -7.53 8.55
CA GLU A 110 17.67 -8.91 8.75
C GLU A 110 16.31 -9.29 8.13
N ALA A 111 15.42 -8.33 7.85
CA ALA A 111 14.06 -8.62 7.41
C ALA A 111 13.36 -7.42 6.75
N ILE A 112 12.33 -7.73 5.96
CA ILE A 112 11.30 -6.78 5.52
C ILE A 112 10.14 -6.86 6.52
N VAL A 113 10.05 -5.90 7.44
CA VAL A 113 9.04 -5.89 8.51
C VAL A 113 7.76 -5.20 8.01
N VAL A 114 6.78 -5.97 7.56
CA VAL A 114 5.57 -5.43 6.91
C VAL A 114 4.56 -4.80 7.89
N SER A 115 4.69 -5.10 9.17
CA SER A 115 3.92 -4.43 10.23
C SER A 115 4.30 -2.94 10.41
N ASP A 116 5.52 -2.54 10.02
CA ASP A 116 5.93 -1.12 10.05
C ASP A 116 5.15 -0.32 8.98
N PHE A 117 4.83 -0.96 7.84
CA PHE A 117 3.90 -0.40 6.86
C PHE A 117 2.46 -0.34 7.36
N ASN A 118 2.03 -1.23 8.26
CA ASN A 118 0.68 -1.17 8.81
C ASN A 118 0.45 0.12 9.63
N ARG A 119 1.49 0.67 10.26
CA ARG A 119 1.41 1.98 10.93
C ARG A 119 1.29 3.13 9.94
N LEU A 120 2.07 3.10 8.86
CA LEU A 120 1.96 4.06 7.76
C LEU A 120 0.57 3.98 7.08
N TRP A 121 0.08 2.76 6.88
CA TRP A 121 -1.23 2.43 6.33
C TRP A 121 -2.38 2.90 7.23
N SER A 122 -2.37 2.59 8.52
CA SER A 122 -3.42 3.04 9.45
C SER A 122 -3.47 4.57 9.56
N SER A 123 -2.33 5.25 9.42
CA SER A 123 -2.26 6.71 9.33
C SER A 123 -2.86 7.24 8.01
N ALA A 124 -2.57 6.58 6.89
CA ALA A 124 -3.12 6.93 5.57
C ALA A 124 -4.64 6.67 5.47
N VAL A 125 -5.13 5.54 6.01
CA VAL A 125 -6.56 5.17 6.01
C VAL A 125 -7.36 6.04 6.99
N ALA A 126 -6.80 6.47 8.10
CA ALA A 126 -7.43 7.47 8.96
C ALA A 126 -7.70 8.78 8.19
N GLY A 127 -6.79 9.17 7.30
CA GLY A 127 -7.01 10.29 6.37
C GLY A 127 -8.14 10.04 5.37
N LEU A 128 -8.17 8.85 4.75
CA LEU A 128 -9.23 8.47 3.79
C LEU A 128 -10.63 8.44 4.44
N ARG A 129 -10.74 7.94 5.68
CA ARG A 129 -12.00 7.95 6.45
C ARG A 129 -12.43 9.36 6.86
N HIS A 130 -11.48 10.28 7.07
CA HIS A 130 -11.80 11.69 7.35
C HIS A 130 -12.29 12.45 6.11
N GLU A 131 -11.79 12.12 4.92
CA GLU A 131 -12.30 12.70 3.66
C GLU A 131 -13.72 12.20 3.33
N GLU A 132 -14.04 10.93 3.61
CA GLU A 132 -15.41 10.40 3.46
C GLU A 132 -16.40 10.94 4.49
N ALA A 133 -15.94 11.29 5.70
CA ALA A 133 -16.78 11.79 6.79
C ALA A 133 -17.06 13.31 6.73
N ASN A 134 -16.44 14.05 5.80
CA ASN A 134 -16.70 15.48 5.61
C ASN A 134 -17.34 15.73 4.23
N PRO A 135 -18.64 15.43 4.05
CA PRO A 135 -19.35 15.93 2.88
C PRO A 135 -19.43 17.44 3.03
N ILE A 136 -18.82 18.15 2.08
CA ILE A 136 -18.81 19.60 2.01
C ILE A 136 -20.21 20.14 2.34
N THR A 137 -20.31 20.85 3.46
CA THR A 137 -21.40 21.78 3.77
C THR A 137 -21.34 22.92 2.75
N ASN A 138 -21.84 22.67 1.54
CA ASN A 138 -22.14 23.69 0.55
C ASN A 138 -23.61 23.55 0.16
N GLN A 139 -24.49 23.99 1.05
CA GLN A 139 -25.78 24.52 0.64
C GLN A 139 -25.69 26.03 0.68
N GLY A 140 -25.85 26.61 -0.50
CA GLY A 140 -25.70 28.02 -0.74
C GLY A 140 -26.70 28.85 0.06
N MET A 141 -26.31 30.09 0.31
CA MET A 141 -27.25 31.20 0.25
C MET A 141 -26.48 32.49 -0.08
N ARG A 142 -26.52 32.86 -1.36
CA ARG A 142 -26.66 34.27 -1.73
C ARG A 142 -28.09 34.69 -1.35
N PRO A 143 -28.28 35.93 -0.90
CA PRO A 143 -28.50 37.02 -1.85
C PRO A 143 -27.32 38.00 -1.90
#